data_AF-A0A7L4WCW7-F1
#
_entry.id   AF-A0A7L4WCW7-F1
#
_cell.length_a   1.000
_cell.length_b   1.000
_cell.length_c   1.000
_cell.angle_alpha   90.00
_cell.angle_beta   90.00
_cell.angle_gamma   90.00
#
_symmetry.space_group_name_H-M   'P 1'
#
loop_
_entity.id
_entity.type
_entity.pdbx_description
1 polymer ?
#
loop_
_entity_poly.entity_id
_entity_poly.type
_entity_poly.pdbx_seq_one_letter_code
_entity_poly.pdbx_strand_id
1 'polypeptide(L)'
;MTETLYFGTYTKKTSEGIYTADLDTTTGLLTNLQLKIKELNPTYLAFDKIGHIYSVGSENGEGGIAAFTANGSLLNHVVAPGAPLCYVAVDEARQLVYGANYHKGEVSVYQRASDGSLTLTDTDVHVGSGPHENQASPHVHYSDLTPDNFLVTCDLGTDEVVTYDVSTSGKLNKLATYQATPGAGPRHIAFHPTQKIAYLICELNNTIEVLIYDGVGRFELLQVISTLPENWDAFNGTAAIRITSDGKFLYASNRGHDSIAVYEVLADGTLAHVQLITTNGKIPRDFTLSTNEKILVVPHQDSDNVTTFLRDQKTGHLSEVQHDFTVPEAVCVVVK
;
A
#
# COMPACT_ATOMS: atom_id res chain seq x y z
N MET A 1 -4.66 13.75 -21.70
CA MET A 1 -4.57 12.29 -21.99
C MET A 1 -5.28 11.58 -20.86
N THR A 2 -5.97 10.48 -21.13
CA THR A 2 -6.77 9.77 -20.12
C THR A 2 -6.05 8.51 -19.66
N GLU A 3 -5.98 8.30 -18.34
CA GLU A 3 -5.50 7.08 -17.68
C GLU A 3 -6.66 6.39 -16.98
N THR A 4 -6.62 5.07 -16.84
CA THR A 4 -7.66 4.34 -16.10
C THR A 4 -7.19 4.10 -14.67
N LEU A 5 -7.99 4.54 -13.71
CA LEU A 5 -7.81 4.22 -12.31
C LEU A 5 -8.66 3.02 -11.93
N TYR A 6 -8.10 2.15 -11.08
CA TYR A 6 -8.81 1.07 -10.42
C TYR A 6 -8.90 1.37 -8.93
N PHE A 7 -10.07 1.14 -8.34
CA PHE A 7 -10.34 1.36 -6.93
C PHE A 7 -10.73 0.04 -6.26
N GLY A 8 -9.93 -0.37 -5.28
CA GLY A 8 -10.28 -1.42 -4.34
C GLY A 8 -11.05 -0.83 -3.15
N THR A 9 -12.04 -1.55 -2.64
CA THR A 9 -12.98 -1.01 -1.66
C THR A 9 -13.25 -1.99 -0.52
N TYR A 10 -13.77 -1.50 0.60
CA TYR A 10 -14.64 -2.34 1.42
C TYR A 10 -16.00 -2.50 0.72
N THR A 11 -16.77 -3.51 1.09
CA THR A 11 -18.15 -3.73 0.60
C THR A 11 -19.09 -3.89 1.80
N LYS A 12 -18.98 -2.98 2.78
CA LYS A 12 -19.74 -3.03 4.04
C LYS A 12 -21.02 -2.20 3.99
N LYS A 13 -21.07 -1.19 3.12
CA LYS A 13 -22.23 -0.30 2.95
C LYS A 13 -22.82 -0.47 1.53
N THR A 14 -22.25 0.22 0.56
CA THR A 14 -22.85 0.44 -0.77
C THR A 14 -21.96 -0.02 -1.92
N SER A 15 -20.66 -0.19 -1.67
CA SER A 15 -19.77 -0.72 -2.70
C SER A 15 -20.10 -2.19 -3.03
N GLU A 16 -19.99 -2.53 -4.31
CA GLU A 16 -20.15 -3.91 -4.81
C GLU A 16 -18.83 -4.60 -5.20
N GLY A 17 -17.68 -3.92 -5.10
CA GLY A 17 -16.38 -4.52 -5.41
C GLY A 17 -15.38 -3.53 -6.01
N ILE A 18 -14.75 -3.90 -7.12
CA ILE A 18 -13.69 -3.11 -7.77
C ILE A 18 -14.30 -2.16 -8.79
N TYR A 19 -13.95 -0.88 -8.72
CA TYR A 19 -14.41 0.14 -9.66
C TYR A 19 -13.29 0.63 -10.55
N THR A 20 -13.64 1.16 -11.73
CA THR A 20 -12.74 1.90 -12.59
C THR A 20 -13.25 3.31 -12.86
N ALA A 21 -12.36 4.28 -13.02
CA ALA A 21 -12.69 5.63 -13.47
C ALA A 21 -11.61 6.17 -14.42
N ASP A 22 -11.97 7.20 -15.18
CA ASP A 22 -11.07 7.88 -16.09
C ASP A 22 -10.45 9.11 -15.41
N LEU A 23 -9.12 9.20 -15.43
CA LEU A 23 -8.36 10.37 -15.00
C LEU A 23 -7.84 11.15 -16.21
N ASP A 24 -8.29 12.40 -16.39
CA ASP A 24 -7.62 13.30 -17.33
C ASP A 24 -6.35 13.87 -16.70
N THR A 25 -5.20 13.35 -17.11
CA THR A 25 -3.86 13.75 -16.64
C THR A 25 -3.46 15.20 -16.97
N THR A 26 -4.29 15.91 -17.73
CA THR A 26 -4.08 17.32 -18.06
C THR A 26 -4.77 18.22 -17.04
N THR A 27 -6.00 17.88 -16.68
CA THR A 27 -6.87 18.71 -15.83
C THR A 27 -6.91 18.23 -14.39
N GLY A 28 -6.62 16.94 -14.15
CA GLY A 28 -6.75 16.29 -12.85
C GLY A 28 -8.17 15.82 -12.53
N LEU A 29 -9.12 15.93 -13.46
CA LEU A 29 -10.52 15.57 -13.25
C LEU A 29 -10.76 14.06 -13.39
N LEU A 30 -11.62 13.53 -12.52
CA LEU A 30 -12.13 12.17 -12.56
C LEU A 30 -13.52 12.11 -13.18
N THR A 31 -13.74 11.13 -14.05
CA THR A 31 -15.02 10.90 -14.73
C THR A 31 -15.30 9.41 -14.91
N ASN A 32 -16.50 9.07 -15.38
CA ASN A 32 -16.86 7.72 -15.86
C ASN A 32 -16.62 6.58 -14.83
N LEU A 33 -17.06 6.77 -13.59
CA LEU A 33 -17.03 5.67 -12.61
C LEU A 33 -17.86 4.48 -13.11
N GLN A 34 -17.29 3.30 -13.13
CA GLN A 34 -17.97 2.05 -13.48
C GLN A 34 -17.59 0.94 -12.50
N LEU A 35 -18.56 0.12 -12.10
CA LEU A 35 -18.27 -1.14 -11.43
C LEU A 35 -17.61 -2.09 -12.44
N LYS A 36 -16.41 -2.58 -12.11
CA LYS A 36 -15.60 -3.43 -12.99
C LYS A 36 -15.71 -4.90 -12.61
N ILE A 37 -15.63 -5.22 -11.32
CA ILE A 37 -15.68 -6.59 -10.79
C ILE A 37 -16.51 -6.60 -9.51
N LYS A 38 -17.44 -7.55 -9.38
CA LYS A 38 -18.09 -7.85 -8.11
C LYS A 38 -17.21 -8.80 -7.31
N GLU A 39 -16.74 -8.36 -6.16
CA GLU A 39 -15.89 -9.13 -5.24
C GLU A 39 -16.12 -8.60 -3.82
N LEU A 40 -16.01 -9.46 -2.81
CA LEU A 40 -16.29 -9.08 -1.43
C LEU A 40 -15.04 -8.47 -0.79
N ASN A 41 -15.13 -7.20 -0.37
CA ASN A 41 -14.02 -6.45 0.25
C ASN A 41 -12.66 -6.57 -0.50
N PRO A 42 -12.55 -6.24 -1.79
CA PRO A 42 -11.29 -6.24 -2.54
C PRO A 42 -10.45 -5.01 -2.14
N THR A 43 -9.97 -4.97 -0.91
CA THR A 43 -9.39 -3.79 -0.25
C THR A 43 -7.98 -3.44 -0.71
N TYR A 44 -7.32 -4.31 -1.48
CA TYR A 44 -6.03 -4.04 -2.11
C TYR A 44 -5.93 -4.76 -3.44
N LEU A 45 -5.26 -4.15 -4.42
CA LEU A 45 -5.17 -4.61 -5.79
C LEU A 45 -3.71 -4.65 -6.26
N ALA A 46 -3.37 -5.67 -7.04
CA ALA A 46 -2.14 -5.75 -7.80
C ALA A 46 -2.42 -6.24 -9.22
N PHE A 47 -1.51 -5.94 -10.14
CA PHE A 47 -1.65 -6.28 -11.55
C PHE A 47 -0.37 -6.90 -12.05
N ASP A 48 -0.51 -7.85 -12.98
CA ASP A 48 0.63 -8.28 -13.78
C ASP A 48 0.82 -7.45 -15.06
N LYS A 49 1.91 -7.74 -15.77
CA LYS A 49 2.27 -7.12 -17.05
C LYS A 49 1.26 -7.39 -18.16
N ILE A 50 0.55 -8.53 -18.12
CA ILE A 50 -0.48 -8.90 -19.10
C ILE A 50 -1.83 -8.23 -18.77
N GLY A 51 -2.00 -7.79 -17.54
CA GLY A 51 -3.18 -7.09 -17.03
C GLY A 51 -4.09 -7.97 -16.17
N HIS A 52 -3.70 -9.19 -15.80
CA HIS A 52 -4.42 -9.95 -14.79
C HIS A 52 -4.49 -9.17 -13.48
N ILE A 53 -5.59 -9.33 -12.75
CA ILE A 53 -5.90 -8.56 -11.55
C ILE A 53 -5.89 -9.51 -10.37
N TYR A 54 -5.16 -9.14 -9.33
CA TYR A 54 -5.10 -9.84 -8.05
C TYR A 54 -5.66 -8.94 -6.98
N SER A 55 -6.61 -9.43 -6.21
CA SER A 55 -7.18 -8.68 -5.10
C SER A 55 -7.21 -9.49 -3.83
N VAL A 56 -7.24 -8.79 -2.70
CA VAL A 56 -7.83 -9.37 -1.48
C VAL A 56 -9.18 -10.00 -1.85
N GLY A 57 -9.45 -11.20 -1.36
CA GLY A 57 -10.64 -11.97 -1.73
C GLY A 57 -11.15 -12.83 -0.59
N SER A 58 -12.39 -13.27 -0.73
CA SER A 58 -13.02 -14.19 0.21
C SER A 58 -14.06 -15.06 -0.49
N GLU A 59 -14.23 -16.29 -0.02
CA GLU A 59 -15.19 -17.22 -0.59
C GLU A 59 -15.73 -18.12 0.52
N ASN A 60 -17.05 -18.35 0.55
CA ASN A 60 -17.70 -19.26 1.51
C ASN A 60 -17.39 -19.00 3.00
N GLY A 61 -17.11 -17.74 3.37
CA GLY A 61 -16.75 -17.35 4.74
C GLY A 61 -15.28 -17.52 5.09
N GLU A 62 -14.45 -17.94 4.15
CA GLU A 62 -13.00 -18.02 4.24
C GLU A 62 -12.31 -16.83 3.57
N GLY A 63 -11.12 -16.48 4.03
CA GLY A 63 -10.36 -15.32 3.56
C GLY A 63 -9.10 -15.71 2.78
N GLY A 64 -8.71 -14.87 1.82
CA GLY A 64 -7.50 -15.08 1.04
C GLY A 64 -7.35 -14.08 -0.10
N ILE A 65 -7.10 -14.63 -1.30
CA ILE A 65 -6.84 -13.88 -2.53
C ILE A 65 -7.78 -14.33 -3.65
N ALA A 66 -8.15 -13.40 -4.52
CA ALA A 66 -8.87 -13.65 -5.76
C ALA A 66 -8.02 -13.25 -6.97
N ALA A 67 -8.07 -14.05 -8.03
CA ALA A 67 -7.41 -13.79 -9.30
C ALA A 67 -8.45 -13.62 -10.41
N PHE A 68 -8.24 -12.62 -11.26
CA PHE A 68 -9.11 -12.31 -12.39
C PHE A 68 -8.31 -12.13 -13.67
N THR A 69 -8.95 -12.43 -14.79
CA THR A 69 -8.46 -12.07 -16.12
C THR A 69 -8.37 -10.55 -16.28
N ALA A 70 -7.67 -10.07 -17.31
CA ALA A 70 -7.57 -8.63 -17.58
C ALA A 70 -8.91 -7.93 -17.87
N ASN A 71 -9.92 -8.67 -18.35
CA ASN A 71 -11.27 -8.13 -18.54
C ASN A 71 -12.12 -8.15 -17.26
N GLY A 72 -11.65 -8.77 -16.17
CA GLY A 72 -12.31 -8.85 -14.88
C GLY A 72 -13.15 -10.11 -14.65
N SER A 73 -12.92 -11.18 -15.41
CA SER A 73 -13.57 -12.48 -15.16
C SER A 73 -12.80 -13.23 -14.08
N LEU A 74 -13.50 -13.79 -13.09
CA LEU A 74 -12.88 -14.59 -12.03
C LEU A 74 -12.19 -15.82 -12.61
N LEU A 75 -10.94 -16.05 -12.21
CA LEU A 75 -10.16 -17.26 -12.50
C LEU A 75 -10.30 -18.26 -11.36
N ASN A 76 -9.90 -17.86 -10.15
CA ASN A 76 -10.10 -18.63 -8.94
C ASN A 76 -9.92 -17.77 -7.67
N HIS A 77 -10.45 -18.28 -6.57
CA HIS A 77 -10.08 -17.89 -5.22
C HIS A 77 -9.07 -18.89 -4.65
N VAL A 78 -8.15 -18.41 -3.82
CA VAL A 78 -7.32 -19.25 -2.94
C VAL A 78 -7.52 -18.75 -1.53
N VAL A 79 -8.38 -19.45 -0.78
CA VAL A 79 -8.85 -19.06 0.54
C VAL A 79 -8.57 -20.14 1.59
N ALA A 80 -8.58 -19.73 2.85
CA ALA A 80 -8.46 -20.60 4.01
C ALA A 80 -9.28 -20.04 5.20
N PRO A 81 -9.58 -20.86 6.22
CA PRO A 81 -10.27 -20.38 7.42
C PRO A 81 -9.58 -19.17 8.04
N GLY A 82 -10.37 -18.14 8.33
CA GLY A 82 -9.91 -16.90 8.94
C GLY A 82 -10.15 -15.67 8.07
N ALA A 83 -9.51 -14.56 8.45
CA ALA A 83 -9.70 -13.27 7.80
C ALA A 83 -9.00 -13.21 6.43
N PRO A 84 -9.48 -12.36 5.51
CA PRO A 84 -8.83 -12.14 4.22
C PRO A 84 -7.49 -11.38 4.36
N LEU A 85 -6.74 -11.35 3.26
CA LEU A 85 -5.50 -10.57 3.16
C LEU A 85 -5.77 -9.05 3.32
N CYS A 86 -4.70 -8.27 3.43
CA CYS A 86 -4.76 -6.79 3.50
C CYS A 86 -3.84 -6.08 2.51
N TYR A 87 -2.91 -6.82 1.89
CA TYR A 87 -1.98 -6.34 0.85
C TYR A 87 -1.70 -7.49 -0.12
N VAL A 88 -1.49 -7.14 -1.39
CA VAL A 88 -1.17 -8.08 -2.47
C VAL A 88 -0.12 -7.45 -3.38
N ALA A 89 0.89 -8.21 -3.81
CA ALA A 89 1.90 -7.78 -4.78
C ALA A 89 2.28 -8.88 -5.76
N VAL A 90 2.87 -8.49 -6.89
CA VAL A 90 3.22 -9.39 -7.99
C VAL A 90 4.74 -9.42 -8.21
N ASP A 91 5.32 -10.62 -8.23
CA ASP A 91 6.67 -10.86 -8.73
C ASP A 91 6.62 -11.40 -10.17
N GLU A 92 6.92 -10.52 -11.12
CA GLU A 92 6.97 -10.86 -12.53
C GLU A 92 8.10 -11.82 -12.89
N ALA A 93 9.26 -11.71 -12.24
CA ALA A 93 10.42 -12.52 -12.61
C ALA A 93 10.21 -13.98 -12.19
N ARG A 94 9.63 -14.20 -11.01
CA ARG A 94 9.39 -15.54 -10.46
C ARG A 94 7.99 -16.09 -10.77
N GLN A 95 7.12 -15.29 -11.39
CA GLN A 95 5.70 -15.63 -11.60
C GLN A 95 5.02 -15.96 -10.27
N LEU A 96 5.23 -15.12 -9.26
CA LEU A 96 4.64 -15.29 -7.94
C LEU A 96 3.70 -14.11 -7.62
N VAL A 97 2.82 -14.35 -6.67
CA VAL A 97 2.02 -13.31 -6.00
C VAL A 97 2.24 -13.44 -4.51
N TYR A 98 2.40 -12.31 -3.82
CA TYR A 98 2.58 -12.24 -2.38
C TYR A 98 1.34 -11.66 -1.72
N GLY A 99 1.01 -12.15 -0.53
CA GLY A 99 -0.11 -11.69 0.26
C GLY A 99 0.30 -11.44 1.71
N ALA A 100 -0.18 -10.36 2.32
CA ALA A 100 -0.04 -10.09 3.75
C ALA A 100 -1.39 -10.23 4.44
N ASN A 101 -1.43 -10.89 5.61
CA ASN A 101 -2.64 -11.03 6.40
C ASN A 101 -2.51 -10.36 7.76
N TYR A 102 -3.22 -9.24 7.93
CA TYR A 102 -3.20 -8.46 9.17
C TYR A 102 -3.69 -9.26 10.38
N HIS A 103 -4.80 -9.98 10.28
CA HIS A 103 -5.41 -10.63 11.45
C HIS A 103 -4.76 -11.97 11.80
N LYS A 104 -4.12 -12.62 10.84
CA LYS A 104 -3.42 -13.90 11.05
C LYS A 104 -1.92 -13.71 11.33
N GLY A 105 -1.37 -12.52 11.11
CA GLY A 105 0.04 -12.25 11.32
C GLY A 105 0.94 -13.07 10.39
N GLU A 106 0.55 -13.23 9.13
CA GLU A 106 1.25 -14.11 8.19
C GLU A 106 1.51 -13.46 6.83
N VAL A 107 2.55 -13.95 6.16
CA VAL A 107 2.82 -13.70 4.75
C VAL A 107 2.60 -14.99 3.97
N SER A 108 1.94 -14.90 2.82
CA SER A 108 1.65 -16.03 1.93
C SER A 108 2.25 -15.80 0.55
N VAL A 109 2.72 -16.89 -0.07
CA VAL A 109 3.25 -16.91 -1.44
C VAL A 109 2.38 -17.81 -2.30
N TYR A 110 2.04 -17.31 -3.47
CA TYR A 110 1.23 -18.02 -4.46
C TYR A 110 2.01 -18.15 -5.75
N GLN A 111 2.04 -19.35 -6.33
CA GLN A 111 2.46 -19.55 -7.70
C GLN A 111 1.39 -19.00 -8.64
N ARG A 112 1.80 -18.16 -9.59
CA ARG A 112 0.97 -17.70 -10.70
C ARG A 112 1.16 -18.62 -11.91
N ALA A 113 0.06 -19.19 -12.37
CA ALA A 113 0.02 -19.93 -13.63
C ALA A 113 -0.01 -18.98 -14.83
N SER A 114 0.23 -19.50 -16.04
CA SER A 114 0.26 -18.69 -17.26
C SER A 114 -1.07 -18.00 -17.61
N ASP A 115 -2.19 -18.57 -17.17
CA ASP A 115 -3.53 -17.99 -17.33
C ASP A 115 -3.88 -16.95 -16.24
N GLY A 116 -2.98 -16.73 -15.28
CA GLY A 116 -3.14 -15.83 -14.15
C GLY A 116 -3.69 -16.48 -12.89
N SER A 117 -4.16 -17.74 -12.94
CA SER A 117 -4.69 -18.44 -11.76
C SER A 117 -3.61 -18.70 -10.70
N LEU A 118 -4.02 -18.82 -9.44
CA LEU A 118 -3.11 -18.92 -8.30
C LEU A 118 -3.16 -20.28 -7.60
N THR A 119 -2.03 -20.69 -7.04
CA THR A 119 -1.93 -21.83 -6.11
C THR A 119 -1.00 -21.47 -4.96
N LEU A 120 -1.42 -21.67 -3.71
CA LEU A 120 -0.58 -21.41 -2.53
C LEU A 120 0.67 -22.31 -2.55
N THR A 121 1.85 -21.72 -2.36
CA THR A 121 3.12 -22.46 -2.27
C THR A 121 3.68 -22.48 -0.86
N ASP A 122 3.55 -21.39 -0.11
CA ASP A 122 4.15 -21.25 1.21
C ASP A 122 3.46 -20.18 2.05
N THR A 123 3.59 -20.30 3.36
CA THR A 123 3.11 -19.32 4.33
C THR A 123 4.11 -19.28 5.48
N ASP A 124 4.49 -18.08 5.92
CA ASP A 124 5.20 -17.89 7.19
C ASP A 124 4.31 -17.11 8.15
N VAL A 125 4.18 -17.62 9.38
CA VAL A 125 3.36 -17.03 10.44
C VAL A 125 4.31 -16.40 11.44
N HIS A 126 4.24 -15.08 11.55
CA HIS A 126 5.03 -14.34 12.51
C HIS A 126 4.58 -14.62 13.95
N VAL A 127 5.47 -14.37 14.91
CA VAL A 127 5.21 -14.54 16.34
C VAL A 127 5.81 -13.36 17.10
N GLY A 128 5.12 -12.90 18.15
CA GLY A 128 5.59 -11.78 18.95
C GLY A 128 4.46 -10.83 19.32
N SER A 129 4.86 -9.68 19.87
CA SER A 129 3.99 -8.60 20.34
C SER A 129 4.80 -7.33 20.52
N GLY A 130 4.13 -6.18 20.55
CA GLY A 130 4.69 -4.87 20.82
C GLY A 130 4.03 -4.19 22.03
N PRO A 131 4.54 -3.01 22.45
CA PRO A 131 4.06 -2.32 23.65
C PRO A 131 2.73 -1.56 23.47
N HIS A 132 2.28 -1.31 22.25
CA HIS A 132 1.03 -0.57 21.99
C HIS A 132 -0.19 -1.48 22.18
N GLU A 133 -1.36 -0.91 22.53
CA GLU A 133 -2.59 -1.68 22.76
C GLU A 133 -3.06 -2.52 21.54
N ASN A 134 -2.68 -2.07 20.34
CA ASN A 134 -2.96 -2.75 19.06
C ASN A 134 -1.86 -3.74 18.65
N GLN A 135 -0.95 -4.13 19.56
CA GLN A 135 0.20 -4.98 19.28
C GLN A 135 0.25 -6.23 20.18
N ALA A 136 -0.90 -6.70 20.66
CA ALA A 136 -0.99 -7.93 21.45
C ALA A 136 -0.63 -9.21 20.67
N SER A 137 -0.57 -9.12 19.34
CA SER A 137 -0.22 -10.19 18.41
C SER A 137 0.37 -9.62 17.10
N PRO A 138 1.01 -10.44 16.26
CA PRO A 138 1.54 -10.01 14.96
C PRO A 138 0.45 -9.57 13.99
N HIS A 139 0.76 -8.57 13.17
CA HIS A 139 -0.11 -7.94 12.18
C HIS A 139 0.67 -7.58 10.91
N VAL A 140 0.97 -8.57 10.07
CA VAL A 140 1.66 -8.35 8.79
C VAL A 140 0.76 -7.54 7.85
N HIS A 141 1.20 -6.33 7.50
CA HIS A 141 0.42 -5.36 6.72
C HIS A 141 0.99 -5.14 5.31
N TYR A 142 2.23 -5.56 5.03
CA TYR A 142 2.89 -5.38 3.73
C TYR A 142 3.67 -6.62 3.33
N SER A 143 3.74 -6.91 2.03
CA SER A 143 4.58 -7.96 1.46
C SER A 143 4.91 -7.65 -0.01
N ASP A 144 6.08 -7.07 -0.26
CA ASP A 144 6.50 -6.68 -1.62
C ASP A 144 8.02 -6.76 -1.80
N LEU A 145 8.49 -6.58 -3.02
CA LEU A 145 9.89 -6.72 -3.37
C LEU A 145 10.73 -5.48 -2.99
N THR A 146 11.93 -5.74 -2.48
CA THR A 146 13.01 -4.75 -2.45
C THR A 146 13.56 -4.50 -3.86
N PRO A 147 14.32 -3.41 -4.09
CA PRO A 147 14.97 -3.16 -5.38
C PRO A 147 15.89 -4.28 -5.86
N ASP A 148 16.40 -5.10 -4.93
CA ASP A 148 17.29 -6.23 -5.19
C ASP A 148 16.53 -7.59 -5.23
N ASN A 149 15.20 -7.56 -5.31
CA ASN A 149 14.28 -8.71 -5.46
C ASN A 149 14.20 -9.66 -4.26
N PHE A 150 14.49 -9.18 -3.05
CA PHE A 150 14.08 -9.86 -1.81
C PHE A 150 12.63 -9.52 -1.47
N LEU A 151 11.93 -10.38 -0.74
CA LEU A 151 10.61 -10.03 -0.22
C LEU A 151 10.76 -9.36 1.14
N VAL A 152 10.15 -8.19 1.33
CA VAL A 152 10.08 -7.51 2.63
C VAL A 152 8.65 -7.48 3.13
N THR A 153 8.48 -7.73 4.43
CA THR A 153 7.19 -7.61 5.12
C THR A 153 7.28 -6.57 6.23
N CYS A 154 6.20 -5.83 6.45
CA CYS A 154 6.06 -4.93 7.60
C CYS A 154 5.03 -5.53 8.55
N ASP A 155 5.43 -5.78 9.79
CA ASP A 155 4.58 -6.30 10.84
C ASP A 155 4.28 -5.21 11.86
N LEU A 156 3.05 -4.71 11.82
CA LEU A 156 2.58 -3.69 12.74
C LEU A 156 2.57 -4.20 14.18
N GLY A 157 2.29 -5.49 14.39
CA GLY A 157 2.06 -6.10 15.68
C GLY A 157 3.34 -6.41 16.47
N THR A 158 4.46 -6.60 15.77
CA THR A 158 5.76 -6.94 16.41
C THR A 158 6.81 -5.83 16.31
N ASP A 159 6.48 -4.69 15.69
CA ASP A 159 7.42 -3.63 15.33
C ASP A 159 8.57 -4.12 14.43
N GLU A 160 8.33 -5.14 13.60
CA GLU A 160 9.37 -5.76 12.77
C GLU A 160 9.18 -5.47 11.28
N VAL A 161 10.31 -5.31 10.59
CA VAL A 161 10.41 -5.43 9.14
C VAL A 161 11.23 -6.67 8.83
N VAL A 162 10.61 -7.69 8.23
CA VAL A 162 11.26 -8.99 7.97
C VAL A 162 11.58 -9.13 6.50
N THR A 163 12.82 -9.49 6.19
CA THR A 163 13.27 -9.75 4.82
C THR A 163 13.45 -11.25 4.58
N TYR A 164 12.97 -11.73 3.44
CA TYR A 164 13.05 -13.11 2.98
C TYR A 164 13.78 -13.20 1.64
N ASP A 165 14.59 -14.25 1.47
CA ASP A 165 14.90 -14.79 0.15
C ASP A 165 13.74 -15.67 -0.30
N VAL A 166 13.38 -15.58 -1.58
CA VAL A 166 12.28 -16.33 -2.15
C VAL A 166 12.79 -17.21 -3.28
N SER A 167 12.66 -18.52 -3.11
CA SER A 167 13.04 -19.47 -4.16
C SER A 167 12.13 -19.33 -5.39
N THR A 168 12.58 -19.85 -6.54
CA THR A 168 11.75 -19.93 -7.75
C THR A 168 10.51 -20.82 -7.59
N SER A 169 10.50 -21.70 -6.58
CA SER A 169 9.33 -22.52 -6.22
C SER A 169 8.44 -21.85 -5.17
N GLY A 170 8.67 -20.56 -4.88
CA GLY A 170 7.87 -19.76 -3.96
C GLY A 170 8.04 -20.16 -2.49
N LYS A 171 9.23 -20.61 -2.08
CA LYS A 171 9.56 -20.89 -0.67
C LYS A 171 10.25 -19.72 -0.01
N LEU A 172 9.78 -19.37 1.19
CA LEU A 172 10.29 -18.29 2.02
C LEU A 172 11.48 -18.76 2.86
N ASN A 173 12.58 -18.02 2.80
CA ASN A 173 13.73 -18.20 3.70
C ASN A 173 14.03 -16.88 4.41
N LYS A 174 13.71 -16.78 5.70
CA LYS A 174 13.96 -15.58 6.49
C LYS A 174 15.45 -15.24 6.52
N LEU A 175 15.81 -14.02 6.12
CA LEU A 175 17.20 -13.55 6.02
C LEU A 175 17.58 -12.60 7.15
N ALA A 176 16.72 -11.63 7.43
CA ALA A 176 17.01 -10.54 8.36
C ALA A 176 15.71 -9.98 8.93
N THR A 177 15.85 -9.35 10.10
CA THR A 177 14.78 -8.60 10.74
C THR A 177 15.36 -7.27 11.20
N TYR A 178 14.69 -6.19 10.80
CA TYR A 178 14.88 -4.86 11.37
C TYR A 178 13.79 -4.63 12.43
N GLN A 179 14.20 -4.11 13.59
CA GLN A 179 13.28 -3.75 14.67
C GLN A 179 13.07 -2.23 14.62
N ALA A 180 11.85 -1.80 14.34
CA ALA A 180 11.46 -0.39 14.38
C ALA A 180 11.38 0.11 15.84
N THR A 181 11.17 1.41 15.99
CA THR A 181 10.93 2.01 17.31
C THR A 181 9.80 1.28 18.05
N PRO A 182 9.95 0.87 19.32
CA PRO A 182 8.88 0.17 20.04
C PRO A 182 7.57 0.98 20.07
N GLY A 183 6.47 0.36 19.64
CA GLY A 183 5.16 0.99 19.51
C GLY A 183 4.96 1.77 18.20
N ALA A 184 5.86 1.64 17.22
CA ALA A 184 5.76 2.35 15.95
C ALA A 184 4.69 1.79 15.03
N GLY A 185 4.57 0.46 14.96
CA GLY A 185 3.68 -0.24 14.05
C GLY A 185 4.04 -0.04 12.57
N PRO A 186 5.15 -0.62 12.08
CA PRO A 186 5.51 -0.66 10.66
C PRO A 186 4.35 -1.06 9.77
N ARG A 187 3.98 -0.22 8.81
CA ARG A 187 2.79 -0.45 7.97
C ARG A 187 3.15 -0.76 6.54
N HIS A 188 3.69 0.22 5.80
CA HIS A 188 4.13 0.11 4.41
C HIS A 188 5.57 0.65 4.30
N ILE A 189 6.30 0.24 3.26
CA ILE A 189 7.66 0.73 2.99
C ILE A 189 7.79 1.16 1.53
N ALA A 190 8.53 2.24 1.27
CA ALA A 190 8.90 2.68 -0.08
C ALA A 190 10.42 2.76 -0.21
N PHE A 191 10.97 2.38 -1.37
CA PHE A 191 12.40 2.43 -1.62
C PHE A 191 12.75 3.62 -2.52
N HIS A 192 13.87 4.30 -2.22
CA HIS A 192 14.39 5.29 -3.13
C HIS A 192 14.78 4.63 -4.47
N PRO A 193 14.44 5.21 -5.65
CA PRO A 193 14.68 4.58 -6.95
C PRO A 193 16.16 4.31 -7.28
N THR A 194 17.09 5.15 -6.82
CA THR A 194 18.54 5.02 -7.08
C THR A 194 19.44 4.92 -5.85
N GLN A 195 19.02 5.45 -4.69
CA GLN A 195 19.79 5.44 -3.46
C GLN A 195 19.45 4.20 -2.63
N LYS A 196 20.40 3.75 -1.82
CA LYS A 196 20.24 2.63 -0.89
C LYS A 196 19.52 3.09 0.39
N ILE A 197 18.31 3.63 0.22
CA ILE A 197 17.46 4.21 1.25
C ILE A 197 16.04 3.64 1.13
N ALA A 198 15.41 3.36 2.26
CA ALA A 198 14.00 3.02 2.37
C ALA A 198 13.29 3.96 3.35
N TYR A 199 11.98 4.14 3.15
CA TYR A 199 11.13 4.99 3.96
C TYR A 199 10.00 4.13 4.51
N LEU A 200 10.05 3.86 5.80
CA LEU A 200 9.09 3.03 6.51
C LEU A 200 8.05 3.91 7.17
N ILE A 201 6.78 3.79 6.79
CA ILE A 201 5.69 4.50 7.44
C ILE A 201 5.17 3.68 8.63
N CYS A 202 5.10 4.32 9.80
CA CYS A 202 4.76 3.71 11.07
C CYS A 202 3.37 4.20 11.53
N GLU A 203 2.41 3.29 11.59
CA GLU A 203 0.98 3.57 11.77
C GLU A 203 0.68 4.15 13.14
N LEU A 204 1.23 3.55 14.20
CA LEU A 204 0.75 3.74 15.56
C LEU A 204 1.37 4.97 16.24
N ASN A 205 2.61 5.31 15.89
CA ASN A 205 3.29 6.49 16.41
C ASN A 205 3.31 7.68 15.44
N ASN A 206 2.72 7.53 14.25
CA ASN A 206 2.57 8.57 13.24
C ASN A 206 3.89 9.13 12.67
N THR A 207 4.91 8.28 12.53
CA THR A 207 6.22 8.67 11.99
C THR A 207 6.55 8.01 10.66
N ILE A 208 7.59 8.53 10.02
CA ILE A 208 8.36 7.84 8.99
C ILE A 208 9.76 7.58 9.58
N GLU A 209 10.21 6.34 9.51
CA GLU A 209 11.61 5.98 9.72
C GLU A 209 12.34 5.95 8.37
N VAL A 210 13.38 6.76 8.22
CA VAL A 210 14.30 6.71 7.08
C VAL A 210 15.38 5.69 7.40
N LEU A 211 15.55 4.71 6.53
CA LEU A 211 16.40 3.55 6.74
C LEU A 211 17.48 3.48 5.66
N ILE A 212 18.73 3.26 6.05
CA ILE A 212 19.80 2.83 5.14
C ILE A 212 19.57 1.36 4.81
N TYR A 213 19.53 1.02 3.53
CA TYR A 213 19.31 -0.34 3.03
C TYR A 213 20.62 -0.94 2.48
N ASP A 214 21.06 -2.09 2.97
CA ASP A 214 22.36 -2.67 2.56
C ASP A 214 22.35 -3.33 1.16
N GLY A 215 21.19 -3.45 0.52
CA GLY A 215 21.01 -4.14 -0.77
C GLY A 215 20.94 -5.66 -0.67
N VAL A 216 21.02 -6.23 0.54
CA VAL A 216 20.92 -7.68 0.81
C VAL A 216 19.96 -8.02 1.95
N GLY A 217 19.06 -7.09 2.27
CA GLY A 217 17.91 -7.33 3.14
C GLY A 217 17.98 -6.75 4.54
N ARG A 218 19.03 -5.99 4.88
CA ARG A 218 19.15 -5.34 6.20
C ARG A 218 18.94 -3.84 6.12
N PHE A 219 18.47 -3.30 7.24
CA PHE A 219 18.16 -1.90 7.41
C PHE A 219 18.86 -1.34 8.65
N GLU A 220 19.26 -0.08 8.59
CA GLU A 220 19.78 0.70 9.71
C GLU A 220 19.03 2.03 9.79
N LEU A 221 18.63 2.45 10.99
CA LEU A 221 17.90 3.70 11.19
C LEU A 221 18.78 4.92 10.94
N LEU A 222 18.32 5.85 10.09
CA LEU A 222 18.97 7.13 9.81
C LEU A 222 18.23 8.32 10.42
N GLN A 223 16.90 8.34 10.31
CA GLN A 223 16.06 9.45 10.79
C GLN A 223 14.70 8.93 11.21
N VAL A 224 14.11 9.58 12.21
CA VAL A 224 12.67 9.48 12.51
C VAL A 224 12.06 10.87 12.35
N ILE A 225 10.96 10.98 11.61
CA ILE A 225 10.27 12.25 11.38
C ILE A 225 8.75 12.08 11.54
N SER A 226 8.09 13.06 12.18
CA SER A 226 6.63 13.07 12.36
C SER A 226 5.91 13.37 11.07
N THR A 227 4.75 12.75 10.87
CA THR A 227 3.79 13.05 9.79
C THR A 227 2.73 14.10 10.14
N LEU A 228 2.77 14.59 11.38
CA LEU A 228 1.78 15.50 11.94
C LEU A 228 2.42 16.79 12.46
N PRO A 229 1.65 17.88 12.58
CA PRO A 229 2.07 19.07 13.31
C PRO A 229 2.34 18.74 14.79
N GLU A 230 3.27 19.47 15.42
CA GLU A 230 3.65 19.24 16.82
C GLU A 230 2.48 19.30 17.82
N ASN A 231 1.40 20.00 17.48
CA ASN A 231 0.26 20.26 18.37
C ASN A 231 -0.99 19.39 18.07
N TRP A 232 -0.84 18.27 17.36
CA TRP A 232 -1.97 17.35 17.13
C TRP A 232 -2.07 16.31 18.24
N ASP A 233 -3.17 16.34 19.00
CA ASP A 233 -3.43 15.47 20.15
C ASP A 233 -4.62 14.51 19.96
N ALA A 234 -5.34 14.63 18.84
CA ALA A 234 -6.42 13.74 18.47
C ALA A 234 -5.90 12.45 17.82
N PHE A 235 -6.80 11.47 17.64
CA PHE A 235 -6.47 10.22 16.95
C PHE A 235 -5.86 10.49 15.56
N ASN A 236 -4.79 9.77 15.25
CA ASN A 236 -4.28 9.61 13.90
C ASN A 236 -3.67 8.22 13.73
N GLY A 237 -3.72 7.70 12.51
CA GLY A 237 -2.89 6.58 12.08
C GLY A 237 -2.43 6.80 10.65
N THR A 238 -1.12 6.74 10.42
CA THR A 238 -0.58 6.85 9.05
C THR A 238 -1.02 5.66 8.19
N ALA A 239 -1.00 5.82 6.86
CA ALA A 239 -1.43 4.76 5.95
C ALA A 239 -0.48 4.51 4.77
N ALA A 240 -0.68 5.19 3.65
CA ALA A 240 0.12 4.96 2.46
C ALA A 240 1.35 5.87 2.42
N ILE A 241 2.38 5.40 1.74
CA ILE A 241 3.64 6.10 1.49
C ILE A 241 4.04 5.88 0.03
N ARG A 242 4.41 6.95 -0.69
CA ARG A 242 4.82 6.88 -2.10
C ARG A 242 5.96 7.87 -2.33
N ILE A 243 6.95 7.45 -3.11
CA ILE A 243 8.05 8.32 -3.58
C ILE A 243 7.93 8.54 -5.09
N THR A 244 8.35 9.70 -5.57
CA THR A 244 8.41 9.99 -7.00
C THR A 244 9.51 9.18 -7.69
N SER A 245 9.32 8.95 -8.98
CA SER A 245 10.23 8.22 -9.87
C SER A 245 11.63 8.84 -9.95
N ASP A 246 11.73 10.17 -9.76
CA ASP A 246 13.00 10.88 -9.69
C ASP A 246 13.63 10.88 -8.28
N GLY A 247 12.94 10.31 -7.29
CA GLY A 247 13.39 10.15 -5.91
C GLY A 247 13.39 11.42 -5.08
N LYS A 248 12.86 12.55 -5.59
CA LYS A 248 12.99 13.86 -4.94
C LYS A 248 11.91 14.17 -3.91
N PHE A 249 10.74 13.56 -4.02
CA PHE A 249 9.62 13.86 -3.13
C PHE A 249 8.95 12.60 -2.63
N LEU A 250 8.61 12.62 -1.34
CA LEU A 250 7.90 11.56 -0.66
C LEU A 250 6.57 12.11 -0.12
N TYR A 251 5.53 11.30 -0.24
CA TYR A 251 4.18 11.60 0.19
C TYR A 251 3.73 10.54 1.20
N ALA A 252 3.03 10.95 2.25
CA ALA A 252 2.48 10.07 3.28
C ALA A 252 1.07 10.49 3.67
N SER A 253 0.15 9.54 3.83
CA SER A 253 -1.23 9.85 4.23
C SER A 253 -1.50 9.61 5.72
N ASN A 254 -2.35 10.47 6.28
CA ASN A 254 -2.75 10.49 7.69
C ASN A 254 -4.26 10.28 7.82
N ARG A 255 -4.69 9.24 8.54
CA ARG A 255 -6.11 8.97 8.83
C ARG A 255 -6.47 9.52 10.19
N GLY A 256 -7.43 10.45 10.26
CA GLY A 256 -7.77 11.18 11.49
C GLY A 256 -7.43 12.66 11.36
N HIS A 257 -6.18 13.00 11.05
CA HIS A 257 -5.85 14.35 10.57
C HIS A 257 -6.33 14.58 9.12
N ASP A 258 -6.57 13.51 8.36
CA ASP A 258 -7.13 13.53 7.01
C ASP A 258 -6.35 14.44 6.06
N SER A 259 -5.06 14.12 5.92
CA SER A 259 -4.07 14.92 5.19
C SER A 259 -3.07 14.07 4.41
N ILE A 260 -2.40 14.71 3.44
CA ILE A 260 -1.14 14.25 2.85
C ILE A 260 0.00 15.13 3.40
N ALA A 261 0.99 14.48 4.01
CA ALA A 261 2.28 15.08 4.33
C ALA A 261 3.23 14.93 3.13
N VAL A 262 3.90 16.02 2.76
CA VAL A 262 4.83 16.11 1.62
C VAL A 262 6.22 16.43 2.14
N TYR A 263 7.21 15.68 1.67
CA TYR A 263 8.60 15.85 2.01
C TYR A 263 9.48 15.98 0.78
N GLU A 264 10.49 16.84 0.87
CA GLU A 264 11.66 16.81 -0.01
C GLU A 264 12.64 15.77 0.51
N VAL A 265 13.19 14.98 -0.40
CA VAL A 265 14.27 14.04 -0.13
C VAL A 265 15.59 14.76 -0.31
N LEU A 266 16.36 14.89 0.77
CA LEU A 266 17.65 15.55 0.78
C LEU A 266 18.75 14.67 0.19
N ALA A 267 19.94 15.25 -0.03
CA ALA A 267 21.05 14.58 -0.69
C ALA A 267 21.59 13.34 0.06
N ASP A 268 21.36 13.24 1.36
CA ASP A 268 21.72 12.10 2.20
C ASP A 268 20.57 11.09 2.38
N GLY A 269 19.43 11.32 1.70
CA GLY A 269 18.23 10.49 1.80
C GLY A 269 17.31 10.86 2.96
N THR A 270 17.67 11.80 3.83
CA THR A 270 16.78 12.28 4.88
C THR A 270 15.63 13.11 4.32
N LEU A 271 14.57 13.28 5.11
CA LEU A 271 13.35 13.99 4.73
C LEU A 271 13.30 15.37 5.38
N ALA A 272 12.93 16.37 4.57
CA ALA A 272 12.55 17.69 5.02
C ALA A 272 11.07 17.95 4.70
N HIS A 273 10.29 18.31 5.72
CA HIS A 273 8.87 18.61 5.53
C HIS A 273 8.67 19.85 4.67
N VAL A 274 7.80 19.74 3.66
CA VAL A 274 7.48 20.80 2.69
C VAL A 274 6.06 21.31 2.88
N GLN A 275 5.09 20.41 3.00
CA GLN A 275 3.68 20.75 3.06
C GLN A 275 2.90 19.70 3.84
N LEU A 276 1.89 20.15 4.57
CA LEU A 276 0.80 19.31 5.06
C LEU A 276 -0.50 19.87 4.49
N ILE A 277 -1.23 19.07 3.72
CA ILE A 277 -2.44 19.51 3.03
C ILE A 277 -3.62 18.61 3.39
N THR A 278 -4.77 19.19 3.71
CA THR A 278 -6.01 18.44 3.92
C THR A 278 -6.47 17.78 2.63
N THR A 279 -7.09 16.61 2.74
CA THR A 279 -7.62 15.89 1.59
C THR A 279 -9.11 16.11 1.36
N ASN A 280 -9.78 16.97 2.14
CA ASN A 280 -11.21 17.28 2.01
C ASN A 280 -12.09 16.02 1.92
N GLY A 281 -11.72 15.00 2.69
CA GLY A 281 -12.43 13.75 2.91
C GLY A 281 -11.96 13.12 4.21
N LYS A 282 -12.40 11.90 4.51
CA LYS A 282 -12.09 11.21 5.78
C LYS A 282 -11.41 9.87 5.57
N ILE A 283 -10.35 9.63 6.34
CA ILE A 283 -9.60 8.37 6.33
C ILE A 283 -8.99 8.11 4.93
N PRO A 284 -8.01 8.93 4.48
CA PRO A 284 -7.26 8.72 3.24
C PRO A 284 -6.33 7.50 3.36
N ARG A 285 -6.90 6.31 3.20
CA ARG A 285 -6.22 5.03 3.48
C ARG A 285 -5.19 4.63 2.41
N ASP A 286 -5.34 5.12 1.19
CA ASP A 286 -4.37 4.96 0.12
C ASP A 286 -4.41 6.19 -0.79
N PHE A 287 -3.37 6.35 -1.61
CA PHE A 287 -3.31 7.34 -2.68
C PHE A 287 -2.30 6.90 -3.73
N THR A 288 -2.39 7.45 -4.94
CA THR A 288 -1.42 7.20 -6.00
C THR A 288 -1.09 8.46 -6.78
N LEU A 289 0.07 8.47 -7.43
CA LEU A 289 0.39 9.43 -8.48
C LEU A 289 -0.03 8.87 -9.84
N SER A 290 -0.50 9.73 -10.75
CA SER A 290 -0.66 9.43 -12.18
C SER A 290 0.66 9.00 -12.80
N THR A 291 0.64 8.34 -13.96
CA THR A 291 1.87 7.80 -14.60
C THR A 291 2.94 8.86 -14.86
N ASN A 292 2.55 10.08 -15.19
CA ASN A 292 3.46 11.21 -15.41
C ASN A 292 3.80 12.01 -14.14
N GLU A 293 3.31 11.57 -12.97
CA GLU A 293 3.49 12.17 -11.64
C GLU A 293 3.09 13.65 -11.54
N LYS A 294 2.10 14.08 -12.33
CA LYS A 294 1.52 15.42 -12.26
C LYS A 294 0.25 15.49 -11.44
N ILE A 295 -0.48 14.38 -11.30
CA ILE A 295 -1.70 14.32 -10.48
C ILE A 295 -1.47 13.34 -9.34
N LEU A 296 -1.93 13.71 -8.14
CA LEU A 296 -2.06 12.80 -6.99
C LEU A 296 -3.54 12.58 -6.71
N VAL A 297 -3.95 11.33 -6.49
CA VAL A 297 -5.35 10.91 -6.31
C VAL A 297 -5.52 10.22 -4.96
N VAL A 298 -6.46 10.70 -4.14
CA VAL A 298 -6.71 10.24 -2.76
C VAL A 298 -8.17 9.81 -2.59
N PRO A 299 -8.49 8.51 -2.63
CA PRO A 299 -9.78 8.02 -2.17
C PRO A 299 -9.92 8.07 -0.64
N HIS A 300 -11.16 8.26 -0.18
CA HIS A 300 -11.49 8.34 1.24
C HIS A 300 -12.44 7.21 1.67
N GLN A 301 -12.04 6.45 2.68
CA GLN A 301 -12.78 5.29 3.15
C GLN A 301 -14.15 5.67 3.72
N ASP A 302 -14.20 6.73 4.54
CA ASP A 302 -15.34 6.98 5.42
C ASP A 302 -16.28 8.07 4.87
N SER A 303 -15.82 8.88 3.91
CA SER A 303 -16.60 9.92 3.25
C SER A 303 -16.93 9.60 1.78
N ASP A 304 -16.46 8.46 1.26
CA ASP A 304 -16.73 7.94 -0.08
C ASP A 304 -16.32 8.87 -1.24
N ASN A 305 -15.67 10.01 -0.99
CA ASN A 305 -15.20 10.93 -2.03
C ASN A 305 -13.72 10.70 -2.39
N VAL A 306 -13.33 11.15 -3.57
CA VAL A 306 -11.95 11.11 -4.08
C VAL A 306 -11.48 12.52 -4.34
N THR A 307 -10.32 12.85 -3.79
CA THR A 307 -9.67 14.15 -4.00
C THR A 307 -8.51 14.01 -4.96
N THR A 308 -8.40 14.93 -5.91
CA THR A 308 -7.27 15.02 -6.83
C THR A 308 -6.50 16.32 -6.64
N PHE A 309 -5.18 16.23 -6.80
CA PHE A 309 -4.26 17.35 -6.67
C PHE A 309 -3.37 17.47 -7.90
N LEU A 310 -3.13 18.69 -8.37
CA LEU A 310 -1.98 18.99 -9.21
C LEU A 310 -0.73 19.02 -8.35
N ARG A 311 0.31 18.33 -8.80
CA ARG A 311 1.64 18.31 -8.21
C ARG A 311 2.56 19.25 -8.98
N ASP A 312 3.16 20.22 -8.28
CA ASP A 312 4.33 20.92 -8.79
C ASP A 312 5.55 19.98 -8.72
N GLN A 313 6.06 19.56 -9.87
CA GLN A 313 7.16 18.59 -9.93
C GLN A 313 8.50 19.14 -9.43
N LYS A 314 8.64 20.47 -9.32
CA LYS A 314 9.86 21.11 -8.83
C LYS A 314 9.88 21.27 -7.31
N THR A 315 8.73 21.51 -6.72
CA THR A 315 8.61 21.82 -5.28
C THR A 315 7.93 20.71 -4.50
N GLY A 316 7.28 19.75 -5.18
CA GLY A 316 6.50 18.68 -4.58
C GLY A 316 5.11 19.11 -4.10
N HIS A 317 4.83 20.41 -4.07
CA HIS A 317 3.58 20.96 -3.54
C HIS A 317 2.35 20.44 -4.30
N LEU A 318 1.28 20.23 -3.54
CA LEU A 318 -0.03 19.81 -4.00
C LEU A 318 -1.00 20.98 -3.98
N SER A 319 -1.78 21.12 -5.06
CA SER A 319 -2.90 22.06 -5.17
C SER A 319 -4.15 21.30 -5.60
N GLU A 320 -5.21 21.40 -4.81
CA GLU A 320 -6.45 20.66 -5.06
C GLU A 320 -7.08 21.05 -6.40
N VAL A 321 -7.67 20.06 -7.07
CA VAL A 321 -8.43 20.21 -8.31
C VAL A 321 -9.91 19.87 -8.08
N GLN A 322 -10.17 18.72 -7.46
CA GLN A 322 -11.51 18.14 -7.30
C GLN A 322 -11.57 17.36 -5.99
N HIS A 323 -12.72 17.36 -5.30
CA HIS A 323 -12.98 16.49 -4.14
C HIS A 323 -14.41 15.92 -4.11
N ASP A 324 -15.24 16.18 -5.12
CA ASP A 324 -16.66 15.81 -5.15
C ASP A 324 -16.96 14.50 -5.92
N PHE A 325 -15.95 13.91 -6.55
CA PHE A 325 -16.08 12.62 -7.24
C PHE A 325 -16.25 11.50 -6.21
N THR A 326 -17.33 10.73 -6.29
CA THR A 326 -17.65 9.70 -5.28
C THR A 326 -17.25 8.32 -5.76
N VAL A 327 -16.50 7.57 -4.94
CA VAL A 327 -16.25 6.12 -5.09
C VAL A 327 -16.53 5.46 -3.74
N PRO A 328 -17.51 4.54 -3.65
CA PRO A 328 -17.96 4.03 -2.36
C PRO A 328 -16.85 3.23 -1.67
N GLU A 329 -16.56 3.58 -0.41
CA GLU A 329 -15.68 2.81 0.50
C GLU A 329 -14.28 2.51 -0.06
N ALA A 330 -13.76 3.39 -0.92
CA ALA A 330 -12.48 3.18 -1.59
C ALA A 330 -11.30 3.27 -0.61
N VAL A 331 -10.44 2.25 -0.65
CA VAL A 331 -9.29 2.09 0.25
C VAL A 331 -7.99 1.69 -0.46
N CYS A 332 -8.04 1.47 -1.77
CA CYS A 332 -6.89 1.24 -2.62
C CYS A 332 -7.12 1.95 -3.95
N VAL A 333 -6.07 2.56 -4.52
CA VAL A 333 -6.11 3.14 -5.87
C VAL A 333 -4.85 2.79 -6.66
N VAL A 334 -5.06 2.32 -7.89
CA VAL A 334 -3.98 1.92 -8.80
C VAL A 334 -4.22 2.56 -10.18
N VAL A 335 -3.15 3.09 -10.78
CA VAL A 335 -3.16 3.62 -12.15
C VAL A 335 -2.76 2.50 -13.12
N LYS A 336 -3.47 2.38 -14.24
CA LYS A 336 -3.14 1.46 -15.33
C LYS A 336 -3.30 2.11 -16.70
#